data_AF-A0A195BR59-F1
#
_entry.id   AF-A0A195BR59-F1
#
_cell.length_a   1.000
_cell.length_b   1.000
_cell.length_c   1.000
_cell.angle_alpha   90.00
_cell.angle_beta   90.00
_cell.angle_gamma   90.00
#
_symmetry.space_group_name_H-M   'P 1'
#
loop_
_entity.id
_entity.type
_entity.pdbx_description
1 polymer ?
#
loop_
_entity_poly.entity_id
_entity_poly.type
_entity_poly.pdbx_seq_one_letter_code
_entity_poly.pdbx_strand_id
1 'polypeptide(L)'
;MRAPLLLLGGIVVLSLAVARALSCVCSPLECDILTDEDCPGGLTWDPCRCCKVCARVEGEPCGGLFGFSGTCAVGLQCVIMNLLTRSREVDEGVCTSKYIYERIFI
;
A
#
# COMPACT_ATOMS: atom_id res chain seq x y z
N MET A 1 23.04 -34.68 18.49
CA MET A 1 21.90 -33.91 19.06
C MET A 1 22.04 -32.39 18.97
N ARG A 2 23.22 -31.80 18.68
CA ARG A 2 23.42 -30.33 18.65
C ARG A 2 23.16 -29.67 17.28
N ALA A 3 23.40 -30.39 16.19
CA ALA A 3 23.10 -29.93 14.83
C ALA A 3 21.64 -29.47 14.60
N PRO A 4 20.60 -30.19 15.07
CA PRO A 4 19.22 -29.72 14.90
C PRO A 4 18.91 -28.46 15.71
N LEU A 5 19.50 -28.29 16.91
CA LEU A 5 19.34 -27.05 17.69
C LEU A 5 20.03 -25.84 17.02
N LEU A 6 21.19 -26.04 16.40
CA LEU A 6 21.89 -24.99 15.67
C LEU A 6 21.14 -24.58 14.40
N LEU A 7 20.54 -25.55 13.69
CA LEU A 7 19.69 -25.28 12.53
C LEU A 7 18.41 -24.51 12.93
N LEU A 8 17.73 -24.94 13.99
CA LEU A 8 16.56 -24.25 14.51
C LEU A 8 16.89 -22.83 14.99
N GLY A 9 17.99 -22.66 15.73
CA GLY A 9 18.47 -21.35 16.16
C GLY A 9 18.81 -20.43 14.98
N GLY A 10 19.48 -20.97 13.95
CA GLY A 10 19.78 -20.24 12.72
C GLY A 10 18.53 -19.77 11.98
N ILE A 11 17.53 -20.63 11.82
CA ILE A 11 16.24 -20.29 11.17
C ILE A 11 15.50 -19.20 11.95
N VAL A 12 15.49 -19.27 13.29
CA VAL A 12 14.85 -18.25 14.14
C VAL A 12 15.54 -16.89 13.98
N VAL A 13 16.87 -16.85 13.98
CA VAL A 13 17.62 -15.59 13.77
C VAL A 13 17.38 -15.03 12.36
N LEU A 14 17.38 -15.89 11.33
CA LEU A 14 17.14 -15.46 9.95
C LEU A 14 15.72 -14.89 9.77
N SER A 15 14.72 -15.56 10.35
CA SER A 15 13.32 -15.12 10.27
C SER A 15 13.07 -13.81 11.01
N LEU A 16 13.71 -13.60 12.17
CA LEU A 16 13.69 -12.31 12.88
C LEU A 16 14.34 -11.19 12.06
N ALA A 17 15.44 -11.46 11.36
CA ALA A 17 16.10 -10.48 10.50
C ALA A 17 15.24 -10.07 9.30
N VAL A 18 14.59 -11.05 8.63
CA VAL A 18 13.67 -10.79 7.51
C VAL A 18 12.42 -10.02 7.98
N ALA A 19 11.87 -10.36 9.15
CA ALA A 19 10.72 -9.64 9.71
C ALA A 19 11.02 -8.16 9.99
N ARG A 20 12.26 -7.84 10.40
CA ARG A 20 12.72 -6.45 10.59
C ARG A 20 12.94 -5.71 9.26
N ALA A 21 13.30 -6.43 8.19
CA ALA A 21 13.49 -5.82 6.87
C ALA A 21 12.15 -5.39 6.22
N LEU A 22 11.03 -6.02 6.60
CA LEU A 22 9.68 -5.63 6.17
C LEU A 22 8.96 -4.71 7.18
N SER A 23 9.62 -4.28 8.26
CA SER A 23 8.99 -3.41 9.26
C SER A 23 9.12 -1.95 8.84
N CYS A 24 7.99 -1.25 8.79
CA CYS A 24 7.96 0.19 8.58
C CYS A 24 8.66 0.93 9.73
N VAL A 25 9.43 1.97 9.39
CA VAL A 25 9.90 2.96 10.35
C VAL A 25 8.82 4.03 10.47
N CYS A 26 8.34 4.28 11.69
CA CYS A 26 7.32 5.30 11.95
C CYS A 26 7.88 6.35 12.89
N SER A 27 7.89 7.60 12.42
CA SER A 27 8.29 8.77 13.20
C SER A 27 7.14 9.79 13.15
N PRO A 28 6.18 9.72 14.09
CA PRO A 28 4.95 10.52 14.02
C PRO A 28 5.19 12.03 14.13
N LEU A 29 6.37 12.44 14.61
CA LEU A 29 6.79 13.84 14.73
C LEU A 29 7.19 14.45 13.38
N GLU A 30 7.51 13.62 12.38
CA GLU A 30 7.89 14.03 11.03
C GLU A 30 6.70 13.98 10.05
N CYS A 31 5.50 13.62 10.52
CA CYS A 31 4.31 13.61 9.67
C CYS A 31 3.83 15.03 9.35
N ASP A 32 3.33 15.22 8.13
CA ASP A 32 2.66 16.46 7.73
C ASP A 32 1.35 16.67 8.52
N ILE A 33 1.09 17.92 8.89
CA ILE A 33 -0.17 18.31 9.52
C ILE A 33 -1.15 18.68 8.42
N LEU A 34 -2.01 17.74 8.05
CA LEU A 34 -3.03 17.89 7.02
C LEU A 34 -4.43 17.97 7.65
N THR A 35 -5.27 18.83 7.10
CA THR A 35 -6.70 18.93 7.42
C THR A 35 -7.55 18.44 6.26
N ASP A 36 -8.84 18.17 6.50
CA ASP A 36 -9.77 17.76 5.42
C ASP A 36 -9.90 18.83 4.32
N GLU A 37 -9.67 20.12 4.62
CA GLU A 37 -9.70 21.21 3.65
C GLU A 37 -8.49 21.15 2.69
N ASP A 38 -7.36 20.58 3.13
CA ASP A 38 -6.15 20.44 2.31
C ASP A 38 -6.26 19.27 1.31
N CYS A 39 -7.13 18.30 1.60
CA CYS A 39 -7.25 17.06 0.85
C CYS A 39 -8.66 16.93 0.24
N PRO A 40 -8.86 17.23 -1.06
CA PRO A 40 -10.18 17.15 -1.69
C PRO A 40 -10.77 15.72 -1.69
N GLY A 41 -9.92 14.69 -1.63
CA GLY A 41 -10.31 13.29 -1.48
C GLY A 41 -10.49 12.82 -0.03
N GLY A 42 -10.29 13.69 0.95
CA GLY A 42 -10.23 13.38 2.38
C GLY A 42 -8.89 12.77 2.81
N LEU A 43 -8.76 12.51 4.11
CA LEU A 43 -7.55 11.96 4.72
C LEU A 43 -7.59 10.43 4.85
N THR A 44 -6.54 9.78 4.39
CA THR A 44 -6.28 8.35 4.59
C THR A 44 -4.99 8.12 5.36
N TRP A 45 -4.68 6.87 5.69
CA TRP A 45 -3.41 6.48 6.29
C TRP A 45 -2.43 6.05 5.19
N ASP A 46 -1.14 6.32 5.41
CA ASP A 46 -0.09 5.69 4.60
C ASP A 46 -0.13 4.15 4.74
N PRO A 47 0.55 3.40 3.84
CA PRO A 47 0.56 1.93 3.90
C PRO A 47 1.12 1.35 5.20
N CYS A 48 1.97 2.11 5.87
CA CYS A 48 2.57 1.76 7.16
C CYS A 48 1.67 2.09 8.35
N ARG A 49 0.54 2.76 8.11
CA ARG A 49 -0.37 3.34 9.11
C ARG A 49 0.31 4.25 10.13
N CYS A 50 1.29 5.04 9.70
CA CYS A 50 2.01 5.98 10.54
C CYS A 50 1.45 7.40 10.44
N CYS A 51 1.40 7.95 9.23
CA CYS A 51 0.98 9.32 8.97
C CYS A 51 -0.38 9.36 8.26
N LYS A 52 -1.11 10.46 8.49
CA LYS A 52 -2.25 10.83 7.65
C LYS A 52 -1.72 11.46 6.35
N VAL A 53 -2.31 11.07 5.23
CA VAL A 53 -1.98 11.55 3.88
C VAL A 53 -3.26 11.80 3.10
N CYS A 54 -3.22 12.61 2.04
CA CYS A 54 -4.39 12.80 1.19
C CYS A 54 -4.73 11.49 0.44
N ALA A 55 -6.02 11.15 0.41
CA ALA A 55 -6.51 10.09 -0.44
C ALA A 55 -6.48 10.51 -1.92
N ARG A 56 -6.24 9.55 -2.80
CA ARG A 56 -6.15 9.75 -4.24
C ARG A 56 -7.52 9.98 -4.86
N VAL A 57 -7.64 11.03 -5.68
CA VAL A 57 -8.91 11.38 -6.36
C VAL A 57 -9.04 10.65 -7.69
N GLU A 58 -10.20 10.79 -8.35
CA GLU A 58 -10.48 10.10 -9.61
C GLU A 58 -9.44 10.43 -10.69
N GLY A 59 -8.93 9.41 -11.37
CA GLY A 59 -7.89 9.55 -12.39
C GLY A 59 -6.45 9.55 -11.85
N GLU A 60 -6.24 9.63 -10.54
CA GLU A 60 -4.89 9.55 -9.95
C GLU A 60 -4.39 8.11 -9.82
N PRO A 61 -3.05 7.91 -9.84
CA PRO A 61 -2.45 6.60 -9.61
C PRO A 61 -2.71 6.10 -8.18
N CYS A 62 -2.84 4.80 -8.03
CA CYS A 62 -3.13 4.15 -6.75
C CYS A 62 -2.56 2.73 -6.68
N GLY A 63 -2.51 2.15 -5.48
CA GLY A 63 -1.93 0.82 -5.28
C GLY A 63 -0.41 0.86 -5.35
N GLY A 64 0.18 0.18 -6.32
CA GLY A 64 1.63 0.02 -6.45
C GLY A 64 2.19 -0.97 -5.44
N LEU A 65 3.51 -1.18 -5.50
CA LEU A 65 4.19 -2.10 -4.60
C LEU A 65 3.96 -1.69 -3.14
N PHE A 66 3.39 -2.60 -2.33
CA PHE A 66 2.98 -2.35 -0.94
C PHE A 66 1.98 -1.19 -0.74
N GLY A 67 1.32 -0.68 -1.79
CA GLY A 67 0.34 0.42 -1.65
C GLY A 67 0.93 1.84 -1.69
N PHE A 68 2.21 2.00 -2.03
CA PHE A 68 2.89 3.31 -2.01
C PHE A 68 2.46 4.31 -3.09
N SER A 69 1.77 3.88 -4.16
CA SER A 69 1.17 4.82 -5.12
C SER A 69 -0.03 5.56 -4.52
N GLY A 70 -0.58 5.06 -3.41
CA GLY A 70 -1.62 5.73 -2.62
C GLY A 70 -2.93 4.98 -2.56
N THR A 71 -3.82 5.46 -1.70
CA THR A 71 -5.14 4.87 -1.46
C THR A 71 -6.22 5.80 -1.99
N CYS A 72 -7.17 5.28 -2.76
CA CYS A 72 -8.26 6.08 -3.33
C CYS A 72 -9.21 6.66 -2.27
N ALA A 73 -9.78 7.81 -2.58
CA ALA A 73 -10.84 8.46 -1.81
C ALA A 73 -12.10 7.59 -1.69
N VAL A 74 -12.95 7.93 -0.73
CA VAL A 74 -14.22 7.24 -0.50
C VAL A 74 -15.08 7.28 -1.77
N GLY A 75 -15.64 6.13 -2.16
CA GLY A 75 -16.47 6.00 -3.37
C GLY A 75 -15.69 5.67 -4.65
N LEU A 76 -14.36 5.65 -4.59
CA LEU A 76 -13.48 5.23 -5.67
C LEU A 76 -12.90 3.84 -5.42
N GLN A 77 -12.45 3.18 -6.48
CA GLN A 77 -11.79 1.89 -6.47
C GLN A 77 -10.51 1.97 -7.30
N CYS A 78 -9.43 1.36 -6.80
CA CYS A 78 -8.18 1.27 -7.55
C CYS A 78 -8.30 0.18 -8.61
N VAL A 79 -8.29 0.57 -9.89
CA VAL A 79 -8.45 -0.35 -11.02
C VAL A 79 -7.11 -0.52 -11.74
N ILE A 80 -6.62 -1.75 -11.77
CA ILE A 80 -5.35 -2.11 -12.41
C ILE A 80 -5.66 -2.60 -13.83
N MET A 81 -5.39 -1.75 -14.83
CA MET A 81 -5.60 -2.09 -16.25
C MET A 81 -4.38 -2.85 -16.78
N ASN A 82 -4.37 -4.18 -16.59
CA ASN A 82 -3.35 -5.06 -17.17
C ASN A 82 -3.57 -5.20 -18.69
N LEU A 83 -3.09 -4.23 -19.47
CA LEU A 83 -3.27 -4.27 -20.93
C LEU A 83 -2.30 -5.21 -21.66
N LEU A 84 -1.18 -5.63 -21.06
CA LEU A 84 -0.27 -6.58 -21.71
C LEU A 84 0.36 -7.55 -20.71
N THR A 85 0.21 -8.83 -21.01
CA THR A 85 0.88 -9.94 -20.34
C THR A 85 2.40 -9.74 -20.33
N ARG A 86 2.99 -9.94 -19.15
CA ARG A 86 4.44 -10.07 -18.89
C ARG A 86 5.22 -8.76 -18.67
N SER A 87 4.95 -8.08 -17.56
CA SER A 87 6.01 -7.50 -16.74
C SER A 87 5.62 -7.55 -15.27
N ARG A 88 6.55 -7.97 -14.41
CA ARG A 88 6.39 -8.04 -12.96
C ARG A 88 6.46 -6.62 -12.35
N GLU A 89 5.62 -5.72 -12.83
CA GLU A 89 5.68 -4.27 -12.54
C GLU A 89 4.29 -3.64 -12.43
N VAL A 90 3.23 -4.44 -12.25
CA VAL A 90 1.83 -4.00 -12.37
C VAL A 90 1.06 -4.26 -11.06
N ASP A 91 1.32 -3.45 -10.04
CA ASP A 91 0.41 -3.27 -8.91
C ASP A 91 -0.19 -1.85 -8.88
N GLU A 92 0.28 -0.95 -9.74
CA GLU A 92 -0.22 0.42 -9.86
C GLU A 92 -1.44 0.47 -10.78
N GLY A 93 -2.52 1.06 -10.29
CA GLY A 93 -3.78 1.26 -11.00
C GLY A 93 -4.20 2.72 -11.00
N VAL A 94 -5.45 2.97 -11.36
CA VAL A 94 -6.05 4.31 -11.39
C VAL A 94 -7.34 4.32 -10.58
N CYS A 95 -7.54 5.36 -9.77
CA CYS A 95 -8.77 5.53 -9.01
C CYS A 95 -9.95 5.82 -9.94
N THR A 96 -10.95 4.94 -9.92
CA THR A 96 -12.15 5.01 -10.77
C THR A 96 -13.40 4.95 -9.89
N SER A 97 -14.47 5.65 -10.30
CA SER A 97 -15.77 5.55 -9.63
C SER A 97 -16.27 4.10 -9.52
N LYS A 98 -16.68 3.69 -8.31
CA LYS A 98 -17.26 2.36 -8.06
C LYS A 98 -18.47 2.06 -8.95
N TYR A 99 -19.29 3.08 -9.23
CA TYR A 99 -20.47 2.96 -10.10
C TYR A 99 -20.14 2.60 -11.55
N ILE A 100 -18.98 3.01 -12.05
CA ILE A 100 -18.54 2.70 -13.42
C ILE A 100 -17.90 1.31 -13.45
N TYR A 101 -17.11 0.97 -12.43
CA TYR A 101 -16.49 -0.35 -12.31
C TYR A 101 -17.53 -1.48 -12.29
N GLU A 102 -18.58 -1.37 -11.47
CA GLU A 102 -19.64 -2.39 -11.40
C GLU A 102 -20.39 -2.55 -12.73
N ARG A 103 -20.54 -1.49 -13.53
CA ARG A 103 -21.18 -1.56 -14.86
C ARG A 103 -20.30 -2.18 -15.95
N ILE A 104 -18.98 -2.18 -15.78
CA ILE A 104 -18.06 -2.80 -16.75
C ILE A 104 -17.96 -4.31 -16.52
N PHE A 105 -18.18 -4.77 -15.29
CA PHE A 105 -18.01 -6.17 -14.89
C PHE A 105 -19.33 -6.93 -14.61
N ILE A 106 -20.50 -6.32 -14.84
CA ILE A 106 -21.83 -6.95 -14.88
C ILE A 106 -22.32 -6.97 -16.33
#